data_AF-A0A3M2EBJ9-F1
#
_entry.id   AF-A0A3M2EBJ9-F1
#
_cell.length_a   1.000
_cell.length_b   1.000
_cell.length_c   1.000
_cell.angle_alpha   90.00
_cell.angle_beta   90.00
_cell.angle_gamma   90.00
#
_symmetry.space_group_name_H-M   'P 1'
#
loop_
_entity.id
_entity.type
_entity.pdbx_description
1 polymer ?
#
loop_
_entity_poly.entity_id
_entity_poly.type
_entity_poly.pdbx_seq_one_letter_code
_entity_poly.pdbx_strand_id
1 'polypeptide(L)'
;MVLTYHRSNVGQIPNEDQFRQAVRALDIPQGEYMFPWGDGPEALKSEAYLKKLNEGPVGLLTIMPNGPWPMAKSLTQWFVYLVLVNIFVAYVADLALTDTSDAMAIFRLTTTVAFSGYGLALIQN
;
A
#
# COMPACT_ATOMS: atom_id res chain seq x y z
N MET A 1 -12.78 4.84 -5.16
CA MET A 1 -12.27 5.51 -3.94
C MET A 1 -13.42 6.31 -3.31
N VAL A 2 -13.66 6.13 -2.01
CA VAL A 2 -14.72 6.85 -1.26
C VAL A 2 -14.42 8.35 -1.20
N LEU A 3 -13.14 8.70 -0.99
CA LEU A 3 -12.65 10.06 -1.15
C LEU A 3 -12.16 10.27 -2.60
N THR A 4 -12.42 11.45 -3.17
CA THR A 4 -12.12 11.72 -4.58
C THR A 4 -10.68 12.16 -4.85
N TYR A 5 -9.87 12.39 -3.82
CA TYR A 5 -8.52 12.95 -3.91
C TYR A 5 -7.57 12.20 -4.86
N HIS A 6 -7.78 10.89 -5.07
CA HIS A 6 -6.93 10.06 -5.94
C HIS A 6 -7.54 9.77 -7.31
N ARG A 7 -8.72 10.31 -7.65
CA ARG A 7 -9.36 10.06 -8.95
C ARG A 7 -8.53 10.58 -10.13
N SER A 8 -7.75 11.64 -9.93
CA SER A 8 -6.83 12.17 -10.94
C SER A 8 -5.55 11.36 -11.10
N ASN A 9 -5.24 10.46 -10.17
CA ASN A 9 -3.96 9.74 -10.14
C ASN A 9 -4.00 8.48 -11.02
N VAL A 10 -5.20 8.01 -11.35
CA VAL A 10 -5.43 6.81 -12.16
C VAL A 10 -6.38 7.13 -13.30
N GLY A 11 -6.03 6.68 -14.50
CA GLY A 11 -6.81 6.87 -15.71
C GLY A 11 -6.97 5.56 -16.47
N GLN A 12 -7.96 5.52 -17.36
CA GLN A 12 -8.11 4.40 -18.28
C GLN A 12 -6.94 4.40 -19.28
N ILE A 13 -6.37 3.22 -19.53
CA ILE A 13 -5.37 3.04 -20.59
C ILE A 13 -6.07 3.10 -21.96
N PRO A 14 -5.58 3.92 -22.92
CA PRO A 14 -6.11 3.91 -24.29
C PRO A 14 -6.05 2.51 -24.91
N ASN A 15 -7.10 2.12 -25.63
CA ASN A 15 -7.22 0.78 -26.25
C ASN A 15 -7.04 -0.38 -25.24
N GLU A 16 -7.69 -0.27 -24.07
CA GLU A 16 -7.56 -1.20 -22.94
C GLU A 16 -7.66 -2.69 -23.33
N ASP A 17 -8.61 -3.08 -24.17
CA ASP A 17 -8.78 -4.50 -24.55
C ASP A 17 -7.55 -5.05 -25.29
N GLN A 18 -6.98 -4.27 -26.21
CA GLN A 18 -5.76 -4.63 -26.92
C GLN A 18 -4.57 -4.71 -25.96
N PHE A 19 -4.44 -3.72 -25.06
CA PHE A 19 -3.40 -3.72 -24.03
C PHE A 19 -3.51 -4.95 -23.13
N ARG A 20 -4.71 -5.26 -22.62
CA ARG A 20 -4.96 -6.41 -21.75
C ARG A 20 -4.66 -7.73 -22.46
N GLN A 21 -5.04 -7.87 -23.73
CA GLN A 21 -4.74 -9.08 -24.50
C GLN A 21 -3.23 -9.27 -24.69
N ALA A 22 -2.51 -8.21 -25.05
CA ALA A 22 -1.06 -8.25 -25.25
C ALA A 22 -0.32 -8.59 -23.94
N VAL A 23 -0.63 -7.91 -22.84
CA VAL A 23 0.02 -8.14 -21.54
C VAL A 23 -0.32 -9.53 -20.98
N ARG A 24 -1.57 -9.98 -21.13
CA ARG A 24 -1.98 -11.33 -20.67
C ARG A 24 -1.19 -12.44 -21.38
N ALA A 25 -0.87 -12.26 -22.65
CA ALA A 25 -0.10 -13.25 -23.41
C ALA A 25 1.36 -13.40 -22.94
N LEU A 26 1.88 -12.42 -22.20
CA LEU A 26 3.24 -12.44 -21.66
C LEU A 26 3.37 -13.24 -20.35
N ASP A 27 2.26 -13.61 -19.70
CA ASP A 27 2.22 -14.37 -18.44
C ASP A 27 3.15 -13.81 -17.35
N ILE A 28 3.18 -12.47 -17.21
CA ILE A 28 4.03 -11.78 -16.25
C ILE A 28 3.56 -12.13 -14.82
N PRO A 29 4.45 -12.60 -13.92
CA PRO A 29 4.10 -12.87 -12.54
C PRO A 29 3.63 -11.62 -11.77
N GLN A 30 2.97 -11.83 -10.63
CA GLN A 30 2.67 -10.76 -9.70
C GLN A 30 3.96 -10.05 -9.24
N GLY A 31 3.98 -8.73 -9.31
CA GLY A 31 5.15 -7.95 -8.93
C GLY A 31 5.13 -6.51 -9.44
N GLU A 32 6.23 -5.80 -9.19
CA GLU A 32 6.48 -4.44 -9.66
C GLU A 32 7.62 -4.45 -10.66
N TYR A 33 7.41 -3.81 -11.80
CA TYR A 33 8.35 -3.79 -12.91
C TYR A 33 8.54 -2.38 -13.42
N MET A 34 9.79 -2.01 -13.71
CA MET A 34 10.13 -0.81 -14.48
C MET A 34 10.47 -1.22 -15.91
N PHE A 35 10.00 -0.46 -16.90
CA PHE A 35 10.39 -0.65 -18.28
C PHE A 35 10.77 0.70 -18.94
N PRO A 36 11.87 0.74 -19.73
CA PRO A 36 12.86 -0.33 -19.89
C PRO A 36 13.63 -0.60 -18.59
N TRP A 37 14.04 -1.86 -18.36
CA TRP A 37 14.87 -2.24 -17.21
C TRP A 37 16.35 -1.99 -17.49
N GLY A 38 17.04 -1.36 -16.54
CA GLY A 38 18.50 -1.21 -16.56
C GLY A 38 19.11 -2.07 -15.47
N ASP A 39 19.89 -3.08 -15.86
CA ASP A 39 20.55 -3.98 -14.92
C ASP A 39 21.83 -3.35 -14.35
N GLY A 40 21.67 -2.58 -13.27
CA GLY A 40 22.77 -1.96 -12.53
C GLY A 40 23.32 -0.65 -13.12
N PRO A 41 24.28 -0.01 -12.42
CA PRO A 41 24.73 1.35 -12.73
C PRO A 41 25.39 1.52 -14.10
N GLU A 42 26.00 0.46 -14.64
CA GLU A 42 26.64 0.49 -15.96
C GLU A 42 25.61 0.45 -17.09
N ALA A 43 24.59 -0.42 -17.00
CA ALA A 43 23.53 -0.53 -17.99
C ALA A 43 22.76 0.80 -18.13
N LEU A 44 22.53 1.50 -17.02
CA LEU A 44 21.85 2.79 -16.98
C LEU A 44 22.57 3.91 -17.74
N LYS A 45 23.89 3.78 -17.95
CA LYS A 45 24.70 4.75 -18.72
C LYS A 45 24.88 4.36 -20.17
N SER A 46 24.46 3.15 -20.55
CA SER A 46 24.66 2.66 -21.92
C SER A 46 23.79 3.43 -22.91
N GLU A 47 24.35 3.69 -24.09
CA GLU A 47 23.60 4.30 -25.20
C GLU A 47 22.37 3.46 -25.58
N ALA A 48 22.47 2.13 -25.46
CA ALA A 48 21.37 1.22 -25.74
C ALA A 48 20.18 1.42 -24.78
N TYR A 49 20.44 1.64 -23.49
CA TYR A 49 19.41 1.94 -22.51
C TYR A 49 18.80 3.33 -22.75
N LEU A 50 19.64 4.34 -22.97
CA LEU A 50 19.20 5.71 -23.28
C LEU A 50 18.33 5.75 -24.56
N LYS A 51 18.68 4.94 -25.56
CA LYS A 51 17.88 4.79 -26.77
C LYS A 51 16.48 4.26 -26.47
N LYS A 52 16.35 3.20 -25.68
CA LYS A 52 15.04 2.66 -25.26
C LYS A 52 14.21 3.67 -24.47
N LEU A 53 14.84 4.48 -23.62
CA LEU A 53 14.15 5.55 -22.90
C LEU A 53 13.58 6.61 -23.86
N ASN A 54 14.35 7.00 -24.88
CA ASN A 54 13.92 7.99 -25.87
C ASN A 54 12.83 7.45 -26.82
N GLU A 55 12.91 6.16 -27.18
CA GLU A 55 11.88 5.49 -27.99
C GLU A 55 10.57 5.31 -27.19
N GLY A 56 10.69 5.07 -25.89
CA GLY A 56 9.57 4.81 -25.00
C GLY A 56 8.78 3.54 -25.36
N PRO A 57 7.66 3.28 -24.67
CA PRO A 57 7.21 3.98 -23.46
C PRO A 57 8.13 3.71 -22.25
N VAL A 58 8.15 4.66 -21.30
CA VAL A 58 8.83 4.52 -20.00
C VAL A 58 7.77 4.49 -18.91
N GLY A 59 7.81 3.50 -18.04
CA GLY A 59 6.79 3.38 -17.01
C GLY A 59 7.04 2.29 -15.98
N LEU A 60 6.14 2.29 -15.00
CA LEU A 60 6.01 1.27 -13.98
C LEU A 60 4.79 0.41 -14.29
N LEU A 61 4.92 -0.90 -14.08
CA LEU A 61 3.86 -1.88 -14.22
C LEU A 61 3.75 -2.67 -12.92
N THR A 62 2.59 -2.57 -12.27
CA THR A 62 2.25 -3.41 -11.12
C THR A 62 1.27 -4.48 -11.57
N ILE A 63 1.70 -5.74 -11.54
CA ILE A 63 0.83 -6.89 -11.80
C ILE A 63 0.23 -7.36 -10.47
N MET A 64 -1.10 -7.34 -10.41
CA MET A 64 -1.87 -7.80 -9.26
C MET A 64 -2.44 -9.20 -9.50
N PRO A 65 -2.81 -9.94 -8.44
CA PRO A 65 -3.51 -11.22 -8.60
C PRO A 65 -4.77 -11.10 -9.46
N ASN A 66 -5.01 -12.09 -10.31
CA ASN A 66 -6.25 -12.19 -11.08
C ASN A 66 -7.45 -12.41 -10.17
N GLY A 67 -8.58 -11.79 -10.53
CA GLY A 67 -9.87 -11.98 -9.88
C GLY A 67 -10.39 -10.74 -9.16
N PRO A 68 -11.59 -10.84 -8.57
CA PRO A 68 -12.14 -9.75 -7.76
C PRO A 68 -11.29 -9.52 -6.52
N TRP A 69 -11.26 -8.26 -6.06
CA TRP A 69 -10.56 -7.88 -4.83
C TRP A 69 -11.10 -8.68 -3.63
N PRO A 70 -10.27 -9.46 -2.92
CA PRO A 70 -10.72 -10.33 -1.84
C PRO A 70 -11.00 -9.52 -0.55
N MET A 71 -12.13 -8.79 -0.55
CA MET A 71 -12.50 -7.88 0.53
C MET A 71 -12.62 -8.58 1.89
N ALA A 72 -13.14 -9.82 1.92
CA ALA A 72 -13.31 -10.58 3.15
C ALA A 72 -11.99 -10.85 3.90
N LYS A 73 -10.91 -11.17 3.18
CA LYS A 73 -9.59 -11.41 3.78
C LYS A 73 -9.05 -10.12 4.39
N SER A 74 -9.11 -9.02 3.66
CA SER A 74 -8.67 -7.71 4.13
C SER A 74 -9.46 -7.24 5.36
N LEU A 75 -10.78 -7.43 5.38
CA LEU A 75 -11.62 -7.11 6.54
C LEU A 75 -11.30 -7.97 7.75
N THR A 76 -11.02 -9.27 7.54
CA THR A 76 -10.61 -10.18 8.62
C THR A 76 -9.27 -9.75 9.21
N GLN A 77 -8.27 -9.46 8.37
CA GLN A 77 -6.97 -8.96 8.82
C GLN A 77 -7.10 -7.63 9.56
N TRP A 78 -7.94 -6.71 9.06
CA TRP A 78 -8.24 -5.44 9.72
C TRP A 78 -8.87 -5.67 11.10
N PHE A 79 -9.85 -6.56 11.22
CA PHE A 79 -10.47 -6.89 12.51
C PHE A 79 -9.45 -7.46 13.51
N VAL A 80 -8.63 -8.43 13.08
CA VAL A 80 -7.58 -9.00 13.93
C VAL A 80 -6.59 -7.93 14.38
N TYR A 81 -6.23 -7.01 13.48
CA TYR A 81 -5.36 -5.89 13.79
C TYR A 81 -5.99 -4.93 14.81
N LEU A 82 -7.28 -4.60 14.70
CA LEU A 82 -8.00 -3.82 15.70
C LEU A 82 -7.96 -4.49 17.08
N VAL A 83 -8.20 -5.80 17.14
CA VAL A 83 -8.15 -6.56 18.41
C VAL A 83 -6.75 -6.49 19.01
N LEU A 84 -5.72 -6.73 18.19
CA LEU A 84 -4.33 -6.71 18.64
C LEU A 84 -3.93 -5.35 19.22
N VAL A 85 -4.23 -4.24 18.52
CA VAL A 85 -3.93 -2.89 19.01
C VAL A 85 -4.69 -2.60 20.31
N ASN A 86 -5.98 -2.96 20.39
CA ASN A 86 -6.76 -2.72 21.61
C ASN A 86 -6.30 -3.56 22.82
N ILE A 87 -5.70 -4.73 22.61
CA ILE A 87 -5.05 -5.49 23.70
C ILE A 87 -3.88 -4.68 24.29
N PHE A 88 -3.05 -4.06 23.45
CA PHE A 88 -1.96 -3.20 23.92
C PHE A 88 -2.46 -1.92 24.59
N VAL A 89 -3.54 -1.31 24.07
CA VAL A 89 -4.18 -0.18 24.72
C VAL A 89 -4.67 -0.56 26.12
N ALA A 90 -5.33 -1.71 26.25
CA ALA A 90 -5.80 -2.21 27.54
C ALA A 90 -4.64 -2.53 28.50
N TYR A 91 -3.58 -3.17 28.01
CA TYR A 91 -2.37 -3.45 28.79
C TYR A 91 -1.71 -2.18 29.33
N VAL A 92 -1.53 -1.15 28.49
CA VAL A 92 -0.94 0.12 28.92
C VAL A 92 -1.87 0.86 29.90
N ALA A 93 -3.18 0.81 29.66
CA ALA A 93 -4.17 1.38 30.57
C ALA A 93 -4.12 0.71 31.96
N ASP A 94 -4.05 -0.61 32.02
CA ASP A 94 -3.98 -1.39 33.26
C ASP A 94 -2.71 -1.07 34.08
N LEU A 95 -1.59 -0.82 33.40
CA LEU A 95 -0.33 -0.44 34.07
C LEU A 95 -0.30 1.01 34.58
N ALA A 96 -0.98 1.93 33.90
CA ALA A 96 -0.80 3.37 34.12
C ALA A 96 -1.98 4.05 34.82
N LEU A 97 -3.16 3.43 34.85
CA LEU A 97 -4.37 4.01 35.42
C LEU A 97 -4.78 3.26 36.68
N THR A 98 -5.30 4.00 37.65
CA THR A 98 -6.00 3.44 38.80
C THR A 98 -7.50 3.59 38.65
N ASP A 99 -8.24 2.88 39.49
CA ASP A 99 -9.68 2.95 39.71
C ASP A 99 -10.20 4.33 40.16
N THR A 100 -9.30 5.25 40.53
CA THR A 100 -9.62 6.67 40.83
C THR A 100 -9.29 7.64 39.70
N SER A 101 -8.80 7.15 38.54
CA SER A 101 -8.42 8.01 37.42
C SER A 101 -9.63 8.75 36.84
N ASP A 102 -9.47 10.04 36.55
CA ASP A 102 -10.53 10.81 35.91
C ASP A 102 -10.70 10.45 34.41
N ALA A 103 -11.86 10.79 33.86
CA ALA A 103 -12.21 10.46 32.47
C ALA A 103 -11.26 11.08 31.43
N MET A 104 -10.67 12.25 31.73
CA MET A 104 -9.74 12.92 30.82
C MET A 104 -8.39 12.21 30.79
N ALA A 105 -7.90 11.73 31.94
CA ALA A 105 -6.69 10.91 32.03
C ALA A 105 -6.84 9.60 31.23
N ILE A 106 -7.98 8.91 31.40
CA ILE A 106 -8.31 7.68 30.65
C ILE A 106 -8.33 7.98 29.15
N PHE A 107 -9.09 9.00 28.72
CA PHE A 107 -9.22 9.38 27.31
C PHE A 107 -7.88 9.71 26.66
N ARG A 108 -7.04 10.53 27.32
CA ARG A 108 -5.74 10.94 26.79
C ARG A 108 -4.82 9.74 26.57
N LEU A 109 -4.73 8.86 27.57
CA LEU A 109 -3.85 7.70 27.49
C LEU A 109 -4.31 6.73 26.39
N THR A 110 -5.57 6.27 26.45
CA THR A 110 -6.06 5.25 25.51
C THR A 110 -6.07 5.75 24.08
N THR A 111 -6.48 7.01 23.85
CA THR A 111 -6.49 7.61 22.50
C THR A 111 -5.08 7.79 21.96
N THR A 112 -4.12 8.22 22.78
CA THR A 112 -2.73 8.39 22.32
C THR A 112 -2.10 7.05 21.92
N VAL A 113 -2.29 6.01 22.74
CA VAL A 113 -1.77 4.66 22.45
C VAL A 113 -2.45 4.07 21.23
N ALA A 114 -3.78 4.18 21.13
CA ALA A 114 -4.54 3.71 19.98
C ALA A 114 -4.13 4.44 18.69
N PHE A 115 -4.04 5.77 18.72
CA PHE A 115 -3.61 6.58 17.58
C PHE A 115 -2.20 6.20 17.14
N SER A 116 -1.29 5.98 18.09
CA SER A 116 0.07 5.54 17.80
C SER A 116 0.08 4.17 17.10
N GLY A 117 -0.69 3.21 17.64
CA GLY A 117 -0.82 1.87 17.09
C GLY A 117 -1.40 1.82 15.69
N TYR A 118 -2.43 2.63 15.41
CA TYR A 118 -3.12 2.67 14.11
C TYR A 118 -2.46 3.58 13.06
N GLY A 119 -1.81 4.67 13.49
CA GLY A 119 -1.39 5.75 12.61
C GLY A 119 0.11 5.77 12.29
N LEU A 120 0.98 5.46 13.26
CA LEU A 120 2.42 5.70 13.10
C LEU A 120 3.13 4.61 12.27
N ALA A 121 2.58 3.40 12.20
CA ALA A 121 3.14 2.31 11.40
C ALA A 121 3.21 2.63 9.90
N LEU A 122 2.40 3.59 9.42
CA LEU A 122 2.28 3.96 8.01
C LEU A 122 3.20 5.11 7.58
N ILE A 123 3.98 5.71 8.49
CA ILE A 123 4.86 6.85 8.17
C ILE A 123 6.08 6.44 7.34
N GLN A 124 6.47 5.17 7.40
CA GLN A 124 7.64 4.62 6.72
C GLN A 124 7.33 3.91 5.39
N ASN A 125 6.06 3.86 4.97
CA ASN A 125 5.64 3.23 3.72
C ASN A 125 5.71 4.20 2.54
#